data_AF-A0AA35PAQ7-F1
#
_entry.id   AF-A0AA35PAQ7-F1
#
_cell.length_a   1.000
_cell.length_b   1.000
_cell.length_c   1.000
_cell.angle_alpha   90.00
_cell.angle_beta   90.00
_cell.angle_gamma   90.00
#
_symmetry.space_group_name_H-M   'P 1'
#
loop_
_entity.id
_entity.type
_entity.pdbx_description
1 polymer ?
#
loop_
_entity_poly.entity_id
_entity_poly.type
_entity_poly.pdbx_seq_one_letter_code
_entity_poly.pdbx_strand_id
1 'polypeptide(L)'
;MPPKVNNNGVVSFGVNVSQYTPDPFPLDLGSPFVAPYWGDVDNTRGGDVLWRQTQDSAVLSRCTADINQYFPEMSFTAVWALVATWDRVAYFGSASKKTNTFQAVLTTNNEIAFIILNYVDIQWTTGIASGGHPRTGLGGTPAQAGFDSGDKKNFYNIPASRTPSVLNITQTTNVQFTGRWVFQVDEIVIGDTTEKSKCLE
;
A
#
# COMPACT_ATOMS: atom_id res chain seq x y z
N MET A 1 -11.95 -6.16 13.19
CA MET A 1 -12.42 -4.76 13.10
C MET A 1 -12.76 -4.45 11.65
N PRO A 2 -13.81 -3.67 11.35
CA PRO A 2 -14.15 -3.36 9.95
C PRO A 2 -13.06 -2.47 9.32
N PRO A 3 -12.66 -2.75 8.06
CA PRO A 3 -11.71 -1.91 7.34
C PRO A 3 -12.32 -0.56 6.97
N LYS A 4 -11.48 0.47 6.95
CA LYS A 4 -11.80 1.82 6.47
C LYS A 4 -10.83 2.17 5.35
N VAL A 5 -11.34 2.39 4.14
CA VAL A 5 -10.55 2.81 2.98
C VAL A 5 -10.80 4.30 2.74
N ASN A 6 -9.74 5.11 2.69
CA ASN A 6 -9.85 6.55 2.45
C ASN A 6 -9.36 6.96 1.06
N ASN A 7 -9.56 8.22 0.68
CA ASN A 7 -9.08 8.73 -0.60
C ASN A 7 -7.54 8.76 -0.65
N ASN A 8 -6.88 9.09 0.46
CA ASN A 8 -5.45 9.35 0.59
C ASN A 8 -4.57 8.10 0.53
N GLY A 9 -5.04 6.97 0.00
CA GLY A 9 -4.22 5.77 -0.20
C GLY A 9 -3.97 4.95 1.06
N VAL A 10 -4.92 4.95 2.00
CA VAL A 10 -4.83 4.22 3.27
C VAL A 10 -6.01 3.27 3.48
N VAL A 11 -5.70 2.10 4.04
CA VAL A 11 -6.64 1.17 4.68
C VAL A 11 -6.32 1.10 6.18
N SER A 12 -7.26 1.50 7.03
CA SER A 12 -7.10 1.45 8.50
C SER A 12 -8.16 0.58 9.18
N PHE A 13 -7.92 0.20 10.43
CA PHE A 13 -8.78 -0.75 11.16
C PHE A 13 -9.28 -0.20 12.48
N GLY A 14 -10.54 0.26 12.50
CA GLY A 14 -11.18 0.77 13.72
C GLY A 14 -10.98 2.27 13.97
N VAL A 15 -10.05 2.93 13.25
CA VAL A 15 -9.91 4.40 13.25
C VAL A 15 -10.04 4.96 11.85
N ASN A 16 -10.62 6.15 11.72
CA ASN A 16 -10.61 6.89 10.46
C ASN A 16 -9.33 7.73 10.39
N VAL A 17 -8.66 7.69 9.26
CA VAL A 17 -7.46 8.49 8.99
C VAL A 17 -7.83 9.53 7.94
N SER A 18 -7.81 10.81 8.32
CA SER A 18 -8.10 11.93 7.41
C SER A 18 -6.86 12.74 7.03
N GLN A 19 -5.72 12.44 7.66
CA GLN A 19 -4.46 13.12 7.39
C GLN A 19 -3.97 12.78 5.98
N TYR A 20 -3.50 13.81 5.26
CA TYR A 20 -3.07 13.73 3.87
C TYR A 20 -1.55 13.81 3.71
N THR A 21 -0.87 14.56 4.58
CA THR A 21 0.60 14.56 4.65
C THR A 21 1.07 13.35 5.45
N PRO A 22 1.84 12.43 4.87
CA PRO A 22 2.18 11.18 5.54
C PRO A 22 3.25 11.35 6.62
N ASP A 23 3.01 10.70 7.76
CA ASP A 23 4.00 10.51 8.83
C ASP A 23 4.84 9.25 8.59
N PRO A 24 6.09 9.20 9.09
CA PRO A 24 6.89 7.98 9.02
C PRO A 24 6.31 6.91 9.93
N PHE A 25 6.46 5.64 9.52
CA PHE A 25 6.30 4.52 10.44
C PHE A 25 7.48 4.45 11.43
N PRO A 26 7.24 4.07 12.70
CA PRO A 26 5.94 3.66 13.24
C PRO A 26 5.03 4.83 13.65
N LEU A 27 3.72 4.65 13.50
CA LEU A 27 2.65 5.56 13.94
C LEU A 27 2.20 5.25 15.36
N ASP A 28 1.88 6.31 16.11
CA ASP A 28 1.31 6.21 17.47
C ASP A 28 -0.23 6.32 17.44
N LEU A 29 -0.88 5.52 16.58
CA LEU A 29 -2.34 5.54 16.40
C LEU A 29 -3.05 4.41 17.17
N GLY A 30 -2.31 3.43 17.70
CA GLY A 30 -2.88 2.29 18.43
C GLY A 30 -3.76 1.37 17.56
N SER A 31 -3.67 1.46 16.24
CA SER A 31 -4.53 0.75 15.29
C SER A 31 -3.75 0.33 14.03
N PRO A 32 -4.00 -0.88 13.49
CA PRO A 32 -3.37 -1.33 12.25
C PRO A 32 -3.73 -0.46 11.04
N PHE A 33 -2.74 -0.33 10.16
CA PHE A 33 -2.69 0.66 9.11
C PHE A 33 -1.91 0.11 7.92
N VAL A 34 -2.52 0.12 6.73
CA VAL A 34 -1.87 -0.27 5.48
C VAL A 34 -1.91 0.93 4.54
N ALA A 35 -0.74 1.36 4.08
CA ALA A 35 -0.59 2.43 3.11
C ALA A 35 0.03 1.85 1.84
N PRO A 36 -0.75 1.37 0.86
CA PRO A 36 -0.19 1.13 -0.47
C PRO A 36 0.50 2.40 -0.98
N TYR A 37 -0.11 3.57 -0.82
CA TYR A 37 0.48 4.83 -1.25
C TYR A 37 -0.18 6.01 -0.52
N TRP A 38 0.25 6.29 0.72
CA TRP A 38 -0.33 7.36 1.52
C TRP A 38 0.17 8.74 1.08
N GLY A 39 -0.71 9.49 0.43
CA GLY A 39 -0.47 10.86 0.00
C GLY A 39 -1.78 11.62 -0.20
N ASP A 40 -1.65 12.91 -0.49
CA ASP A 40 -2.77 13.85 -0.62
C ASP A 40 -3.50 13.67 -1.98
N VAL A 41 -4.32 12.63 -2.05
CA VAL A 41 -5.11 12.24 -3.23
C VAL A 41 -6.36 13.11 -3.34
N ASP A 42 -6.68 13.54 -4.55
CA ASP A 42 -7.91 14.26 -4.85
C ASP A 42 -8.61 13.64 -6.07
N ASN A 43 -9.51 12.70 -5.80
CA ASN A 43 -10.30 12.04 -6.84
C ASN A 43 -11.38 12.95 -7.45
N THR A 44 -11.65 14.14 -6.90
CA THR A 44 -12.51 15.14 -7.58
C THR A 44 -11.82 15.74 -8.80
N ARG A 45 -10.49 15.62 -8.88
CA ARG A 45 -9.66 16.06 -10.01
C ARG A 45 -9.31 14.96 -11.00
N GLY A 46 -9.61 13.71 -10.69
CA GLY A 46 -9.42 12.58 -11.58
C GLY A 46 -9.25 11.26 -10.84
N GLY A 47 -9.74 10.20 -11.47
CA GLY A 47 -9.66 8.83 -10.96
C GLY A 47 -10.73 8.50 -9.93
N ASP A 48 -10.71 7.25 -9.50
CA ASP A 48 -11.70 6.68 -8.57
C ASP A 48 -11.03 5.82 -7.51
N VAL A 49 -11.67 5.77 -6.33
CA VAL A 49 -11.27 4.85 -5.25
C VAL A 49 -12.35 3.79 -5.11
N LEU A 50 -12.00 2.56 -5.48
CA LEU A 50 -12.89 1.42 -5.55
C LEU A 50 -12.46 0.39 -4.52
N TRP A 51 -13.37 -0.07 -3.66
CA TRP A 51 -13.04 -1.13 -2.73
C TRP A 51 -14.21 -2.05 -2.43
N ARG A 52 -13.90 -3.29 -2.06
CA ARG A 52 -14.88 -4.29 -1.61
C ARG A 52 -14.24 -5.33 -0.72
N GLN A 53 -14.97 -5.79 0.29
CA GLN A 53 -14.72 -7.07 0.93
C GLN A 53 -15.41 -8.16 0.11
N THR A 54 -14.79 -9.32 -0.05
CA THR A 54 -15.30 -10.36 -0.95
C THR A 54 -14.93 -11.77 -0.49
N GLN A 55 -15.83 -12.70 -0.81
CA GLN A 55 -15.59 -14.16 -0.77
C GLN A 55 -15.79 -14.78 -2.17
N ASP A 56 -15.76 -13.94 -3.21
CA ASP A 56 -15.85 -14.37 -4.61
C ASP A 56 -14.75 -15.37 -4.95
N SER A 57 -15.14 -16.54 -5.46
CA SER A 57 -14.21 -17.64 -5.70
C SER A 57 -13.10 -17.29 -6.68
N ALA A 58 -13.37 -16.47 -7.71
CA ALA A 58 -12.34 -16.08 -8.67
C ALA A 58 -11.29 -15.14 -8.07
N VAL A 59 -11.69 -14.23 -7.18
CA VAL A 59 -10.73 -13.41 -6.41
C VAL A 59 -9.93 -14.27 -5.44
N LEU A 60 -10.59 -15.16 -4.69
CA LEU A 60 -9.93 -16.00 -3.70
C LEU A 60 -8.94 -16.98 -4.35
N SER A 61 -9.32 -17.62 -5.46
CA SER A 61 -8.43 -18.53 -6.20
C SER A 61 -7.17 -17.82 -6.72
N ARG A 62 -7.28 -16.55 -7.16
CA ARG A 62 -6.09 -15.75 -7.55
C ARG A 62 -5.20 -15.45 -6.34
N CYS A 63 -5.78 -15.04 -5.21
CA CYS A 63 -5.02 -14.80 -3.99
C CYS A 63 -4.29 -16.09 -3.54
N THR A 64 -4.99 -17.22 -3.54
CA THR A 64 -4.41 -18.53 -3.24
C THR A 64 -3.25 -18.89 -4.18
N ALA A 65 -3.43 -18.73 -5.49
CA ALA A 65 -2.39 -19.03 -6.46
C ALA A 65 -1.15 -18.13 -6.26
N ASP A 66 -1.36 -16.83 -6.08
CA ASP A 66 -0.28 -15.87 -5.85
C ASP A 66 0.51 -16.21 -4.58
N ILE A 67 -0.19 -16.42 -3.45
CA ILE A 67 0.47 -16.73 -2.18
C ILE A 67 1.22 -18.07 -2.24
N ASN A 68 0.60 -19.14 -2.75
CA ASN A 68 1.26 -20.45 -2.84
C ASN A 68 2.43 -20.44 -3.85
N GLN A 69 2.42 -19.54 -4.83
CA GLN A 69 3.56 -19.33 -5.73
C GLN A 69 4.73 -18.64 -5.01
N TYR A 70 4.47 -17.62 -4.20
CA TYR A 70 5.52 -16.86 -3.52
C TYR A 70 6.02 -17.52 -2.23
N PHE A 71 5.19 -18.35 -1.60
CA PHE A 71 5.49 -19.04 -0.34
C PHE A 71 5.16 -20.54 -0.45
N PRO A 72 5.95 -21.31 -1.22
CA PRO A 72 5.64 -22.71 -1.55
C PRO A 72 5.72 -23.68 -0.35
N GLU A 73 6.41 -23.28 0.72
CA GLU A 73 6.54 -24.08 1.95
C GLU A 73 5.28 -24.06 2.82
N MET A 74 4.28 -23.24 2.47
CA MET A 74 3.03 -23.12 3.22
C MET A 74 1.84 -23.63 2.40
N SER A 75 0.83 -24.13 3.11
CA SER A 75 -0.46 -24.47 2.52
C SER A 75 -1.47 -23.36 2.81
N PHE A 76 -1.66 -22.45 1.85
CA PHE A 76 -2.61 -21.34 1.98
C PHE A 76 -3.83 -21.51 1.06
N THR A 77 -5.02 -21.26 1.61
CA THR A 77 -6.28 -21.19 0.84
C THR A 77 -7.10 -20.00 1.34
N ALA A 78 -7.22 -18.95 0.53
CA ALA A 78 -7.94 -17.74 0.89
C ALA A 78 -9.43 -18.02 1.08
N VAL A 79 -10.01 -17.51 2.17
CA VAL A 79 -11.46 -17.59 2.47
C VAL A 79 -12.13 -16.23 2.50
N TRP A 80 -11.32 -15.16 2.52
CA TRP A 80 -11.77 -13.77 2.52
C TRP A 80 -10.70 -12.88 1.90
N ALA A 81 -11.14 -11.83 1.20
CA ALA A 81 -10.25 -10.74 0.78
C ALA A 81 -10.91 -9.36 0.89
N LEU A 82 -10.11 -8.33 1.14
CA LEU A 82 -10.41 -6.92 0.83
C LEU A 82 -9.59 -6.53 -0.39
N VAL A 83 -10.23 -5.94 -1.40
CA VAL A 83 -9.55 -5.34 -2.55
C VAL A 83 -9.85 -3.86 -2.55
N ALA A 84 -8.83 -3.01 -2.49
CA ALA A 84 -8.93 -1.55 -2.54
C ALA A 84 -8.00 -1.01 -3.63
N THR A 85 -8.56 -0.29 -4.60
CA THR A 85 -7.86 0.23 -5.78
C THR A 85 -8.07 1.73 -5.87
N TRP A 86 -6.97 2.45 -6.01
CA TRP A 86 -6.96 3.86 -6.38
C TRP A 86 -6.59 3.89 -7.86
N ASP A 87 -7.58 4.01 -8.73
CA ASP A 87 -7.42 3.96 -10.17
C ASP A 87 -7.29 5.37 -10.73
N ARG A 88 -6.15 5.66 -11.38
CA ARG A 88 -5.86 6.93 -12.05
C ARG A 88 -6.12 8.17 -11.18
N VAL A 89 -5.84 8.09 -9.89
CA VAL A 89 -6.12 9.17 -8.95
C VAL A 89 -5.15 10.35 -9.12
N ALA A 90 -5.69 11.56 -9.13
CA ALA A 90 -4.92 12.81 -9.13
C ALA A 90 -4.48 13.20 -7.70
N TYR A 91 -3.52 14.12 -7.60
CA TYR A 91 -3.12 14.73 -6.32
C TYR A 91 -3.85 16.06 -6.08
N PHE A 92 -4.01 16.41 -4.80
CA PHE A 92 -4.62 17.66 -4.38
C PHE A 92 -3.90 18.87 -4.97
N GLY A 93 -4.67 19.75 -5.59
CA GLY A 93 -4.17 20.95 -6.25
C GLY A 93 -3.53 20.71 -7.63
N SER A 94 -3.58 19.48 -8.19
CA SER A 94 -2.98 19.15 -9.49
C SER A 94 -3.46 20.04 -10.65
N ALA A 95 -2.57 20.84 -11.21
CA ALA A 95 -2.74 21.58 -12.46
C ALA A 95 -2.17 20.78 -13.66
N SER A 96 -2.13 19.45 -13.56
CA SER A 96 -1.61 18.53 -14.58
C SER A 96 -2.58 17.38 -14.84
N LYS A 97 -2.26 16.52 -15.82
CA LYS A 97 -3.00 15.27 -16.08
C LYS A 97 -2.31 14.05 -15.45
N LYS A 98 -1.39 14.26 -14.51
CA LYS A 98 -0.66 13.16 -13.88
C LYS A 98 -1.55 12.41 -12.90
N THR A 99 -1.47 11.09 -12.95
CA THR A 99 -2.31 10.20 -12.16
C THR A 99 -1.49 9.03 -11.61
N ASN A 100 -1.91 8.48 -10.47
CA ASN A 100 -1.35 7.26 -9.90
C ASN A 100 -2.39 6.13 -9.95
N THR A 101 -1.95 4.89 -10.20
CA THR A 101 -2.77 3.68 -10.14
C THR A 101 -2.08 2.64 -9.27
N PHE A 102 -2.70 2.31 -8.15
CA PHE A 102 -2.19 1.35 -7.17
C PHE A 102 -3.31 0.63 -6.44
N GLN A 103 -3.00 -0.52 -5.84
CA GLN A 103 -3.97 -1.39 -5.19
C GLN A 103 -3.39 -2.05 -3.93
N ALA A 104 -4.22 -2.18 -2.90
CA ALA A 104 -3.99 -3.07 -1.77
C ALA A 104 -5.00 -4.23 -1.83
N VAL A 105 -4.50 -5.45 -1.63
CA VAL A 105 -5.31 -6.64 -1.39
C VAL A 105 -4.91 -7.22 -0.04
N LEU A 106 -5.88 -7.38 0.85
CA LEU A 106 -5.69 -8.09 2.11
C LEU A 106 -6.41 -9.42 2.00
N THR A 107 -5.77 -10.53 2.36
CA THR A 107 -6.35 -11.86 2.20
C THR A 107 -5.99 -12.75 3.40
N THR A 108 -6.88 -13.66 3.77
CA THR A 108 -6.64 -14.58 4.90
C THR A 108 -7.33 -15.92 4.69
N ASN A 109 -6.82 -16.96 5.36
CA ASN A 109 -7.48 -18.25 5.56
C ASN A 109 -8.10 -18.40 6.97
N ASN A 110 -8.21 -17.29 7.72
CA ASN A 110 -8.55 -17.15 9.15
C ASN A 110 -7.41 -17.40 10.15
N GLU A 111 -6.28 -17.96 9.72
CA GLU A 111 -5.12 -18.21 10.58
C GLU A 111 -3.93 -17.36 10.13
N ILE A 112 -3.65 -17.40 8.83
CA ILE A 112 -2.57 -16.69 8.15
C ILE A 112 -3.19 -15.52 7.37
N ALA A 113 -2.52 -14.37 7.37
CA ALA A 113 -2.97 -13.15 6.71
C ALA A 113 -1.86 -12.54 5.87
N PHE A 114 -2.23 -12.07 4.67
CA PHE A 114 -1.32 -11.43 3.73
C PHE A 114 -1.79 -10.05 3.31
N ILE A 115 -0.80 -9.19 3.05
CA ILE A 115 -0.94 -7.94 2.31
C ILE A 115 -0.28 -8.13 0.94
N ILE A 116 -0.99 -7.81 -0.14
CA ILE A 116 -0.45 -7.69 -1.49
C ILE A 116 -0.64 -6.23 -1.94
N LEU A 117 0.44 -5.56 -2.28
CA LEU A 117 0.43 -4.19 -2.81
C LEU A 117 0.87 -4.24 -4.27
N ASN A 118 0.06 -3.67 -5.16
CA ASN A 118 0.31 -3.65 -6.60
C ASN A 118 0.44 -2.19 -7.08
N TYR A 119 1.46 -1.92 -7.90
CA TYR A 119 1.74 -0.60 -8.46
C TYR A 119 1.78 -0.69 -9.98
N VAL A 120 0.87 0.04 -10.65
CA VAL A 120 0.75 0.01 -12.11
C VAL A 120 1.41 1.23 -12.74
N ASP A 121 1.06 2.42 -12.24
CA ASP A 121 1.59 3.68 -12.75
C ASP A 121 1.70 4.69 -11.60
N ILE A 122 2.86 5.33 -11.44
CA ILE A 122 3.11 6.30 -10.38
C ILE A 122 3.84 7.50 -11.00
N GLN A 123 3.15 8.63 -11.11
CA GLN A 123 3.60 9.82 -11.83
C GLN A 123 3.79 11.06 -10.93
N TRP A 124 3.28 11.00 -9.70
CA TRP A 124 3.37 12.07 -8.70
C TRP A 124 3.64 11.47 -7.32
N THR A 125 4.29 12.25 -6.45
CA THR A 125 4.63 11.85 -5.07
C THR A 125 3.89 12.63 -3.99
N THR A 126 3.46 13.86 -4.30
CA THR A 126 3.10 14.85 -3.27
C THR A 126 2.04 15.82 -3.77
N GLY A 127 0.98 16.04 -2.99
CA GLY A 127 0.00 17.09 -3.21
C GLY A 127 0.47 18.46 -2.72
N ILE A 128 -0.22 19.54 -3.13
CA ILE A 128 0.21 20.91 -2.80
C ILE A 128 0.20 21.18 -1.29
N ALA A 129 -0.78 20.64 -0.56
CA ALA A 129 -0.87 20.86 0.89
C ALA A 129 0.30 20.21 1.65
N SER A 130 0.98 19.24 1.03
CA SER A 130 2.20 18.59 1.53
C SER A 130 3.49 19.17 0.91
N GLY A 131 3.41 20.32 0.23
CA GLY A 131 4.56 21.01 -0.39
C GLY A 131 4.92 20.56 -1.80
N GLY A 132 4.03 19.82 -2.47
CA GLY A 132 4.21 19.38 -3.86
C GLY A 132 4.01 20.51 -4.87
N HIS A 133 4.69 20.43 -6.01
CA HIS A 133 4.57 21.40 -7.09
C HIS A 133 3.31 21.17 -7.94
N PRO A 134 2.51 22.21 -8.26
CA PRO A 134 1.18 22.09 -8.88
C PRO A 134 1.15 21.34 -10.21
N ARG A 135 2.21 21.39 -11.03
CA ARG A 135 2.23 20.76 -12.37
C ARG A 135 2.97 19.43 -12.44
N THR A 136 3.80 19.13 -11.46
CA THR A 136 4.64 17.91 -11.47
C THR A 136 4.21 16.92 -10.40
N GLY A 137 3.59 17.39 -9.31
CA GLY A 137 3.23 16.56 -8.16
C GLY A 137 4.46 16.06 -7.40
N LEU A 138 5.60 16.74 -7.53
CA LEU A 138 6.88 16.39 -6.93
C LEU A 138 7.33 17.47 -5.93
N GLY A 139 8.24 17.09 -5.03
CA GLY A 139 8.74 17.96 -3.95
C GLY A 139 8.01 17.71 -2.62
N GLY A 140 8.19 18.59 -1.64
CA GLY A 140 7.50 18.49 -0.35
C GLY A 140 7.78 17.20 0.41
N THR A 141 6.75 16.66 1.08
CA THR A 141 6.77 15.35 1.78
C THR A 141 6.19 14.26 0.87
N PRO A 142 7.03 13.38 0.27
CA PRO A 142 6.57 12.31 -0.61
C PRO A 142 5.70 11.28 0.10
N ALA A 143 4.92 10.54 -0.68
CA ALA A 143 4.04 9.50 -0.19
C ALA A 143 4.74 8.41 0.64
N GLN A 144 4.02 7.85 1.62
CA GLN A 144 4.44 6.72 2.44
C GLN A 144 3.84 5.42 1.92
N ALA A 145 4.66 4.39 1.73
CA ALA A 145 4.25 3.07 1.26
C ALA A 145 4.73 1.97 2.23
N GLY A 146 3.81 1.10 2.65
CA GLY A 146 4.07 0.00 3.58
C GLY A 146 2.88 -0.28 4.51
N PHE A 147 3.17 -0.75 5.72
CA PHE A 147 2.15 -1.01 6.74
C PHE A 147 2.71 -0.84 8.15
N ASP A 148 1.80 -0.71 9.11
CA ASP A 148 2.06 -0.56 10.54
C ASP A 148 0.94 -1.24 11.33
N SER A 149 1.27 -2.05 12.32
CA SER A 149 0.29 -2.71 13.18
C SER A 149 -0.31 -1.79 14.24
N GLY A 150 0.26 -0.61 14.46
CA GLY A 150 -0.13 0.34 15.50
C GLY A 150 0.43 0.02 16.88
N ASP A 151 1.36 -0.93 17.01
CA ASP A 151 1.97 -1.34 18.28
C ASP A 151 3.40 -0.78 18.51
N LYS A 152 3.85 0.11 17.61
CA LYS A 152 5.19 0.71 17.56
C LYS A 152 6.35 -0.25 17.28
N LYS A 153 6.07 -1.52 17.03
CA LYS A 153 7.07 -2.57 16.82
C LYS A 153 6.95 -3.19 15.42
N ASN A 154 5.74 -3.52 15.01
CA ASN A 154 5.48 -4.26 13.79
C ASN A 154 5.07 -3.32 12.66
N PHE A 155 6.05 -2.88 11.87
CA PHE A 155 5.82 -2.04 10.71
C PHE A 155 6.85 -2.35 9.62
N TYR A 156 6.52 -2.02 8.39
CA TYR A 156 7.43 -2.13 7.27
C TYR A 156 7.35 -0.89 6.38
N ASN A 157 8.51 -0.32 6.07
CA ASN A 157 8.66 0.73 5.07
C ASN A 157 9.12 0.09 3.78
N ILE A 158 8.36 0.24 2.68
CA ILE A 158 8.89 -0.12 1.36
C ILE A 158 10.12 0.76 1.08
N PRO A 159 11.22 0.20 0.53
CA PRO A 159 12.38 0.99 0.14
C PRO A 159 12.01 2.21 -0.71
N ALA A 160 12.66 3.35 -0.41
CA ALA A 160 12.38 4.67 -0.99
C ALA A 160 11.04 5.32 -0.60
N SER A 161 10.21 4.70 0.25
CA SER A 161 9.03 5.34 0.87
C SER A 161 9.39 6.68 1.52
N ARG A 162 8.51 7.69 1.42
CA ARG A 162 8.73 9.08 1.88
C ARG A 162 9.97 9.77 1.32
N THR A 163 10.50 9.28 0.20
CA THR A 163 11.55 9.95 -0.57
C THR A 163 11.08 10.19 -2.01
N PRO A 164 11.70 11.12 -2.76
CA PRO A 164 11.35 11.34 -4.17
C PRO A 164 11.47 10.06 -5.02
N SER A 165 12.31 9.12 -4.62
CA SER A 165 12.52 7.85 -5.32
C SER A 165 11.34 6.88 -5.21
N VAL A 166 10.31 7.19 -4.41
CA VAL A 166 9.06 6.39 -4.36
C VAL A 166 8.33 6.33 -5.71
N LEU A 167 8.64 7.24 -6.66
CA LEU A 167 8.20 7.13 -8.06
C LEU A 167 8.59 5.80 -8.72
N ASN A 168 9.72 5.21 -8.30
CA ASN A 168 10.24 3.98 -8.88
C ASN A 168 9.63 2.71 -8.27
N ILE A 169 8.62 2.83 -7.38
CA ILE A 169 7.99 1.69 -6.71
C ILE A 169 7.33 0.69 -7.68
N THR A 170 6.99 1.14 -8.89
CA THR A 170 6.51 0.26 -9.98
C THR A 170 7.58 -0.70 -10.50
N GLN A 171 8.87 -0.42 -10.22
CA GLN A 171 10.02 -1.21 -10.66
C GLN A 171 10.62 -2.07 -9.56
N THR A 172 10.12 -1.95 -8.33
CA THR A 172 10.64 -2.68 -7.17
C THR A 172 9.67 -3.76 -6.70
N THR A 173 10.18 -4.75 -5.97
CA THR A 173 9.40 -5.89 -5.47
C THR A 173 10.20 -6.64 -4.41
N ASN A 174 9.52 -7.37 -3.53
CA ASN A 174 10.11 -8.41 -2.66
C ASN A 174 9.73 -9.84 -3.09
N VAL A 175 9.02 -9.98 -4.22
CA VAL A 175 8.66 -11.25 -4.84
C VAL A 175 9.17 -11.25 -6.29
N GLN A 176 9.01 -12.34 -7.03
CA GLN A 176 9.46 -12.41 -8.42
C GLN A 176 8.47 -11.75 -9.41
N PHE A 177 7.85 -10.63 -9.01
CA PHE A 177 6.88 -9.90 -9.82
C PHE A 177 7.06 -8.38 -9.66
N THR A 178 7.61 -7.72 -10.66
CA THR A 178 7.89 -6.27 -10.65
C THR A 178 6.65 -5.45 -10.34
N GLY A 179 6.78 -4.47 -9.42
CA GLY A 179 5.67 -3.61 -8.99
C GLY A 179 4.70 -4.28 -8.02
N ARG A 180 5.02 -5.48 -7.51
CA ARG A 180 4.23 -6.16 -6.48
C ARG A 180 5.03 -6.35 -5.21
N TRP A 181 4.39 -6.11 -4.07
CA TRP A 181 4.95 -6.38 -2.76
C TRP A 181 4.00 -7.28 -1.97
N VAL A 182 4.52 -8.33 -1.33
CA VAL A 182 3.70 -9.31 -0.59
C VAL A 182 4.28 -9.56 0.79
N PHE A 183 3.43 -9.50 1.82
CA PHE A 183 3.86 -9.64 3.21
C PHE A 183 2.91 -10.56 3.96
N GLN A 184 3.45 -11.55 4.68
CA GLN A 184 2.73 -12.24 5.74
C GLN A 184 2.66 -11.32 6.96
N VAL A 185 1.50 -11.17 7.59
CA VAL A 185 1.25 -10.17 8.64
C VAL A 185 0.49 -10.70 9.85
N ASP A 186 0.22 -12.01 9.91
CA ASP A 186 -0.23 -12.72 11.11
C ASP A 186 0.91 -13.01 12.09
N GLU A 187 2.17 -12.98 11.63
CA GLU A 187 3.38 -13.10 12.45
C GLU A 187 4.01 -11.73 12.75
N ILE A 188 4.86 -11.69 13.78
CA ILE A 188 5.59 -10.47 14.20
C ILE A 188 6.58 -10.06 13.11
N VAL A 189 6.34 -8.93 12.45
CA VAL A 189 7.25 -8.31 11.50
C VAL A 189 8.13 -7.30 12.22
N ILE A 190 9.32 -7.70 12.69
CA ILE A 190 10.28 -6.74 13.26
C ILE A 190 10.85 -5.88 12.12
N GLY A 191 10.65 -4.57 12.20
CA GLY A 191 11.02 -3.61 11.16
C GLY A 191 12.49 -3.68 10.80
N ASP A 192 12.78 -4.10 9.58
CA ASP A 192 14.15 -4.06 9.08
C ASP A 192 14.43 -2.69 8.46
N THR A 193 15.18 -1.87 9.18
CA THR A 193 15.90 -0.75 8.59
C THR A 193 17.03 -1.32 7.74
N THR A 194 16.83 -1.35 6.42
CA THR A 194 17.87 -1.62 5.42
C THR A 194 18.60 -2.96 5.56
N GLU A 195 17.99 -4.07 5.12
CA GLU A 195 18.79 -5.20 4.63
C GLU A 195 18.77 -5.30 3.12
N LYS A 196 19.99 -5.22 2.57
CA LYS A 196 20.34 -5.75 1.26
C LYS A 196 19.78 -7.16 1.14
N SER A 197 18.90 -7.39 0.17
CA SER A 197 18.56 -8.75 -0.24
C SER A 197 19.84 -9.53 -0.55
N LYS A 198 20.21 -10.46 0.34
CA LYS A 198 20.98 -11.65 -0.02
C LYS A 198 20.06 -12.55 -0.82
N CYS A 199 19.97 -12.29 -2.12
CA CYS A 199 19.53 -13.26 -3.13
C CYS A 199 20.31 -12.97 -4.41
N LEU A 200 21.63 -13.11 -4.32
CA LEU A 200 22.55 -13.39 -5.42
C LEU A 200 23.70 -14.21 -4.82
N GLU A 201 23.52 -15.53 -4.78
CA GLU A 201 24.59 -16.48 -5.10
C GLU A 201 24.17 -17.21 -6.37
#